data_AF-A0A7L1H614-F1
#
_entry.id   AF-A0A7L1H614-F1
#
_cell.length_a   1.000
_cell.length_b   1.000
_cell.length_c   1.000
_cell.angle_alpha   90.00
_cell.angle_beta   90.00
_cell.angle_gamma   90.00
#
_symmetry.space_group_name_H-M   'P 1'
#
loop_
_entity.id
_entity.type
_entity.pdbx_description
1 polymer ?
#
loop_
_entity_poly.entity_id
_entity_poly.type
_entity_poly.pdbx_seq_one_letter_code
_entity_poly.pdbx_strand_id
1 'polypeptide(L)' 'VTVTPRLYRCQECGKSYRHSGSLVNHRRTHQTGDFPCPHCPKRCPNMGALRGHLRGHRRRPPRHRD' A
#
# COMPACT_ATOMS: atom_id res chain seq x y z
N VAL A 1 23.36 22.19 17.33
CA VAL A 1 22.14 21.52 16.79
C VAL A 1 22.59 20.52 15.73
N THR A 2 22.55 19.22 16.01
CA THR A 2 22.89 18.20 15.01
C THR A 2 21.74 18.06 14.01
N VAL A 3 21.88 18.66 12.83
CA VAL A 3 20.94 18.42 11.71
C VAL A 3 21.25 17.03 11.18
N THR A 4 20.51 16.01 11.63
CA THR A 4 20.57 14.68 11.00
C THR A 4 20.07 14.82 9.57
N PRO A 5 20.92 14.61 8.55
CA PRO A 5 20.49 14.75 7.18
C PRO A 5 19.42 13.70 6.87
N ARG A 6 18.35 14.11 6.20
CA ARG A 6 17.36 13.19 5.63
C ARG A 6 17.92 12.62 4.34
N LEU A 7 18.85 11.68 4.48
CA LEU A 7 19.60 11.07 3.38
C LEU A 7 18.75 10.14 2.52
N TYR A 8 17.62 9.65 3.04
CA TYR A 8 16.83 8.61 2.40
C TYR A 8 15.70 9.22 1.57
N ARG A 9 15.98 9.54 0.31
CA ARG A 9 15.02 10.13 -0.62
C ARG A 9 14.32 9.07 -1.47
N CYS A 10 13.00 9.18 -1.59
CA CYS A 10 12.20 8.42 -2.54
C CYS A 10 12.40 8.99 -3.95
N GLN A 11 12.78 8.15 -4.91
CA GLN A 11 12.93 8.55 -6.31
C GLN A 11 11.59 8.72 -7.04
N GLU A 12 10.51 8.11 -6.54
CA GLU A 12 9.19 8.15 -7.18
C GLU A 12 8.43 9.46 -6.90
N CYS A 13 8.58 10.05 -5.71
CA CYS A 13 7.89 11.30 -5.34
C CYS A 13 8.79 12.37 -4.73
N GLY A 14 10.09 12.11 -4.60
CA GLY A 14 11.07 13.08 -4.08
C GLY A 14 11.06 13.27 -2.56
N LYS A 15 10.22 12.57 -1.80
CA LYS A 15 10.14 12.69 -0.32
C LYS A 15 11.38 12.15 0.38
N SER A 16 11.88 12.88 1.38
CA SER A 16 13.10 12.53 2.13
C SER A 16 12.81 12.13 3.57
N TYR A 17 13.45 11.04 4.01
CA TYR A 17 13.32 10.45 5.34
C TYR A 17 14.65 10.43 6.08
N ARG A 18 14.58 10.44 7.42
CA ARG A 18 15.75 10.41 8.31
C ARG A 18 16.34 9.00 8.47
N HIS A 19 15.53 7.96 8.22
CA HIS A 19 15.92 6.56 8.39
C HIS A 19 15.58 5.74 7.14
N SER A 20 16.44 4.76 6.83
CA SER A 20 16.25 3.82 5.71
C SER A 20 14.95 3.04 5.85
N GLY A 21 14.64 2.56 7.07
CA GLY A 21 13.40 1.82 7.34
C GLY A 21 12.13 2.62 7.04
N SER A 22 12.14 3.93 7.32
CA SER A 22 11.01 4.81 6.97
C SER A 22 10.86 4.97 5.45
N LEU A 23 11.97 5.10 4.71
CA LEU A 23 11.94 5.13 3.25
C LEU A 23 11.45 3.80 2.67
N VAL A 24 11.92 2.66 3.20
CA VAL A 24 11.47 1.33 2.75
C VAL A 24 9.97 1.15 2.98
N ASN A 25 9.46 1.51 4.16
CA ASN A 25 8.02 1.45 4.44
C ASN A 25 7.23 2.42 3.54
N HIS A 26 7.76 3.61 3.30
CA HIS A 26 7.15 4.57 2.38
C HIS A 26 7.12 4.08 0.94
N ARG A 27 8.16 3.40 0.44
CA ARG A 27 8.16 2.84 -0.92
C ARG A 27 7.03 1.82 -1.12
N ARG A 28 6.61 1.10 -0.07
CA ARG A 28 5.43 0.22 -0.12
C ARG A 28 4.13 0.99 -0.36
N THR A 29 4.08 2.29 -0.05
CA THR A 29 2.91 3.14 -0.35
C THR A 29 2.86 3.55 -1.82
N HIS A 30 4.01 3.58 -2.51
CA HIS A 30 4.09 3.76 -3.96
C HIS A 30 3.78 2.49 -4.74
N GLN A 31 3.58 1.36 -4.05
CA GLN A 31 3.15 0.12 -4.67
C GLN A 31 1.73 0.33 -5.22
N THR A 32 1.72 0.81 -6.45
CA THR A 32 0.58 1.17 -7.28
C THR A 32 0.62 0.14 -8.41
N GLY A 33 -0.49 -0.56 -8.62
CA GLY A 33 -0.53 -1.70 -9.50
C GLY A 33 -1.87 -2.40 -9.39
N ASP A 34 -2.02 -3.52 -10.07
CA ASP A 34 -3.24 -4.32 -9.98
C ASP A 34 -3.21 -5.18 -8.72
N PHE A 35 -3.96 -4.75 -7.71
CA PHE A 35 -4.22 -5.55 -6.52
C PHE A 35 -5.52 -6.34 -6.72
N PRO A 36 -5.45 -7.63 -7.10
CA PRO A 36 -6.63 -8.45 -7.27
C PRO A 36 -7.31 -8.71 -5.92
N CYS A 37 -8.63 -8.67 -5.91
CA CYS A 37 -9.40 -9.12 -4.76
C CYS A 37 -9.45 -10.65 -4.71
N PRO A 38 -9.22 -11.29 -3.54
CA PRO A 38 -9.34 -12.74 -3.40
C PRO A 38 -10.80 -13.25 -3.44
N HIS A 39 -11.79 -12.36 -3.31
CA HIS A 39 -13.20 -12.73 -3.23
C HIS A 39 -14.02 -12.37 -4.49
N CYS A 40 -13.44 -11.62 -5.42
CA CYS A 40 -14.12 -11.23 -6.67
C CYS A 40 -13.11 -10.82 -7.75
N PRO A 41 -13.50 -10.75 -9.04
CA PRO A 41 -12.59 -10.37 -10.12
C PRO A 41 -12.19 -8.87 -10.11
N LYS A 42 -12.55 -8.11 -9.07
CA LYS A 42 -12.24 -6.68 -9.00
C LYS A 42 -10.76 -6.47 -8.69
N ARG A 43 -10.11 -5.64 -9.48
CA ARG A 43 -8.73 -5.17 -9.29
C ARG A 43 -8.74 -3.74 -8.76
N CYS A 44 -7.89 -3.48 -7.78
CA CYS A 44 -7.75 -2.18 -7.14
C CYS A 44 -6.38 -1.59 -7.50
N PRO A 45 -6.27 -0.26 -7.73
CA PRO A 45 -5.03 0.37 -8.18
C PRO A 45 -3.97 0.49 -7.08
N ASN A 46 -4.35 0.32 -5.82
CA ASN A 46 -3.44 0.36 -4.68
C ASN A 46 -3.99 -0.48 -3.51
N MET A 47 -3.10 -0.81 -2.56
CA MET A 47 -3.44 -1.61 -1.38
C MET A 47 -4.50 -0.93 -0.49
N GLY A 48 -4.53 0.40 -0.43
CA GLY A 48 -5.51 1.16 0.35
C GLY A 48 -6.94 0.97 -0.16
N ALA A 49 -7.12 1.05 -1.47
CA ALA A 49 -8.38 0.78 -2.16
C ALA A 49 -8.81 -0.67 -1.98
N LEU A 50 -7.90 -1.63 -2.09
CA LEU A 50 -8.18 -3.05 -1.81
C LEU A 50 -8.65 -3.24 -0.36
N ARG A 51 -7.98 -2.62 0.62
CA ARG A 51 -8.33 -2.74 2.04
C ARG A 51 -9.71 -2.16 2.35
N GLY A 52 -10.10 -1.07 1.70
CA GLY A 52 -11.46 -0.52 1.74
C GLY A 52 -12.48 -1.45 1.10
N HIS A 53 -12.15 -1.98 -0.07
CA HIS A 53 -12.97 -2.93 -0.80
C HIS A 53 -13.25 -4.22 0.00
N LEU A 54 -12.23 -4.80 0.66
CA LEU A 54 -12.35 -6.00 1.49
C LEU A 54 -13.27 -5.80 2.71
N ARG A 55 -13.38 -4.58 3.25
CA ARG A 55 -14.37 -4.29 4.30
C ARG A 55 -15.81 -4.46 3.81
N GLY A 56 -16.06 -4.18 2.53
CA GLY A 56 -17.36 -4.42 1.89
C GLY A 56 -17.70 -5.91 1.77
N HIS A 57 -16.70 -6.75 1.50
CA HIS A 57 -16.88 -8.21 1.47
C HIS A 57 -17.25 -8.78 2.84
N ARG A 58 -16.75 -8.24 3.95
CA ARG A 58 -17.12 -8.69 5.30
C ARG A 58 -18.62 -8.56 5.62
N ARG A 59 -19.41 -7.82 4.83
CA ARG A 59 -20.87 -7.73 4.94
C ARG A 59 -21.63 -8.80 4.13
N ARG A 60 -20.95 -9.59 3.29
CA ARG A 60 -21.52 -10.78 2.62
C ARG A 60 -20.64 -11.99 2.92
N PRO A 61 -21.15 -13.02 3.62
CA PRO A 61 -20.35 -14.23 3.87
C PRO A 61 -19.89 -14.86 2.53
N PRO A 62 -18.73 -15.54 2.53
CA PRO A 62 -18.15 -16.09 1.32
C PRO A 62 -19.10 -17.13 0.75
N ARG A 63 -19.49 -16.98 -0.52
CA ARG A 63 -20.04 -18.12 -1.24
C ARG A 63 -18.88 -19.08 -1.46
N HIS A 64 -18.90 -20.16 -0.69
CA HIS A 64 -18.21 -21.40 -1.00
C HIS A 64 -18.37 -21.68 -2.50
N ARG A 65 -17.24 -21.87 -3.19
CA ARG A 65 -17.23 -22.39 -4.55
C ARG A 65 -16.88 -23.87 -4.43
N ASP A 66 -17.86 -24.68 -4.77
CA ASP A 66 -17.74 -26.11 -5.09
C ASP A 66 -16.58 -26.36 -6.07
#